data_AF-A0A9X1Y8J4-F1
#
_entry.id   AF-A0A9X1Y8J4-F1
#
_cell.length_a   1.000
_cell.length_b   1.000
_cell.length_c   1.000
_cell.angle_alpha   90.00
_cell.angle_beta   90.00
_cell.angle_gamma   90.00
#
_symmetry.space_group_name_H-M   'P 1'
#
loop_
_entity.id
_entity.type
_entity.pdbx_description
1 polymer ?
#
loop_
_entity_poly.entity_id
_entity_poly.type
_entity_poly.pdbx_seq_one_letter_code
_entity_poly.pdbx_strand_id
1 'polypeptide(L)'
;MPTFAATFTYRVNVKGVTLPLSGDPTSWPSAVGNTVTGTSGNDQIWTPGSGATLTGGAGDDTYYVTGGETVVEAANGGIDTVYTYARFNIMPENVENMALSPWSAYVKGNALNNLIAGNDGNQVINGGIGNDVLTGGAGSDTF
;
A
#
# COMPACT_ATOMS: atom_id res chain seq x y z
N MET A 1 19.81 -9.30 -0.73
CA MET A 1 18.38 -9.20 -1.09
C MET A 1 17.62 -9.17 0.21
N PRO A 2 16.88 -8.11 0.57
CA PRO A 2 15.95 -8.25 1.68
C PRO A 2 15.01 -9.39 1.28
N THR A 3 15.02 -10.46 2.03
CA THR A 3 13.90 -11.38 2.02
C THR A 3 12.72 -10.55 2.48
N PHE A 4 11.84 -10.17 1.55
CA PHE A 4 10.52 -9.65 1.92
C PHE A 4 9.75 -10.83 2.51
N ALA A 5 10.15 -11.22 3.73
CA ALA A 5 9.54 -12.28 4.52
C ALA A 5 8.23 -11.81 5.16
N ALA A 6 7.57 -10.85 4.52
CA ALA A 6 6.17 -10.57 4.75
C ALA A 6 5.43 -11.16 3.56
N THR A 7 5.35 -12.50 3.52
CA THR A 7 4.13 -13.10 3.01
C THR A 7 3.05 -12.65 3.99
N PHE A 8 2.48 -11.46 3.76
CA PHE A 8 1.25 -11.09 4.42
C PHE A 8 0.23 -12.03 3.78
N THR A 9 0.09 -13.21 4.37
CA THR A 9 -1.08 -14.04 4.11
C THR A 9 -2.24 -13.14 4.46
N TYR A 10 -2.92 -12.66 3.42
CA TYR A 10 -4.05 -11.76 3.45
C TYR A 10 -5.11 -12.29 4.43
N ARG A 11 -4.94 -11.94 5.70
CA ARG A 11 -5.96 -11.89 6.73
C ARG A 11 -5.57 -10.74 7.63
N VAL A 12 -5.83 -9.52 7.16
CA VAL A 12 -6.53 -8.62 8.07
C VAL A 12 -7.76 -9.43 8.50
N ASN A 13 -7.69 -10.03 9.69
CA ASN A 13 -8.69 -10.98 10.18
C ASN A 13 -9.92 -10.16 10.64
N VAL A 14 -10.41 -9.26 9.79
CA VAL A 14 -11.61 -8.48 10.04
C VAL A 14 -12.78 -9.35 9.63
N LYS A 15 -13.26 -10.17 10.56
CA LYS A 15 -14.47 -10.97 10.39
C LYS A 15 -15.60 -10.07 9.86
N GLY A 16 -15.98 -10.29 8.60
CA GLY A 16 -17.18 -9.69 8.00
C GLY A 16 -16.97 -8.42 7.17
N VAL A 17 -15.72 -7.98 6.93
CA VAL A 17 -15.45 -6.87 6.01
C VAL A 17 -15.29 -7.39 4.58
N THR A 18 -16.06 -6.85 3.64
CA THR A 18 -15.91 -7.07 2.20
C THR A 18 -15.32 -5.79 1.59
N LEU A 19 -14.00 -5.68 1.61
CA LEU A 19 -13.24 -4.68 0.86
C LEU A 19 -12.33 -5.40 -0.14
N PRO A 20 -11.90 -4.72 -1.21
CA PRO A 20 -11.14 -5.38 -2.24
C PRO A 20 -9.78 -5.84 -1.71
N LEU A 21 -9.56 -7.15 -1.68
CA LEU A 21 -8.25 -7.73 -1.38
C LEU A 21 -7.47 -7.79 -2.70
N SER A 22 -6.22 -7.31 -2.66
CA SER A 22 -5.30 -7.43 -3.78
C SER A 22 -4.98 -8.91 -4.03
N GLY A 23 -4.93 -9.31 -5.29
CA GLY A 23 -4.48 -10.62 -5.72
C GLY A 23 -2.99 -10.87 -5.44
N ASP A 24 -2.59 -12.14 -5.51
CA ASP A 24 -1.20 -12.52 -5.25
C ASP A 24 -0.27 -12.03 -6.37
N PRO A 25 0.92 -11.48 -6.05
CA PRO A 25 1.91 -11.11 -7.06
C PRO A 25 2.37 -12.30 -7.89
N THR A 26 2.46 -12.09 -9.20
CA THR A 26 2.89 -13.06 -10.22
C THR A 26 4.27 -12.74 -10.79
N SER A 27 4.80 -11.54 -10.52
CA SER A 27 5.95 -10.98 -11.22
C SER A 27 6.73 -9.98 -10.35
N TRP A 28 8.00 -9.75 -10.69
CA TRP A 28 8.94 -8.86 -9.98
C TRP A 28 9.69 -7.99 -11.01
N PRO A 29 9.09 -6.88 -11.45
CA PRO A 29 9.69 -6.01 -12.45
C PRO A 29 11.02 -5.40 -11.96
N SER A 30 12.00 -5.32 -12.87
CA SER A 30 13.31 -4.76 -12.55
C SER A 30 13.36 -3.26 -12.82
N ALA A 31 14.07 -2.52 -11.95
CA ALA A 31 14.27 -1.10 -12.15
C ALA A 31 15.17 -0.79 -13.35
N VAL A 32 14.77 0.21 -14.13
CA VAL A 32 15.58 0.86 -15.17
C VAL A 32 15.85 2.29 -14.71
N GLY A 33 17.06 2.53 -14.19
CA GLY A 33 17.36 3.80 -13.51
C GLY A 33 16.57 3.92 -12.20
N ASN A 34 15.91 5.06 -12.00
CA ASN A 34 15.06 5.33 -10.83
C ASN A 34 13.58 5.01 -11.10
N THR A 35 13.29 4.17 -12.08
CA THR A 35 11.92 3.84 -12.44
C THR A 35 11.78 2.33 -12.51
N VAL A 36 10.70 1.82 -11.95
CA VAL A 36 10.23 0.47 -12.26
C VAL A 36 8.80 0.58 -12.75
N THR A 37 8.55 -0.11 -13.85
CA THR A 37 7.26 -0.21 -14.52
C THR A 37 6.87 -1.68 -14.51
N GLY A 38 5.70 -1.97 -13.95
CA GLY A 38 5.09 -3.27 -13.98
C GLY A 38 4.47 -3.59 -15.33
N THR A 39 3.61 -4.58 -15.30
CA THR A 39 3.12 -5.35 -16.42
C THR A 39 1.59 -5.25 -16.45
N SER A 40 0.93 -6.22 -17.07
CA SER A 40 -0.53 -6.33 -17.06
C SER A 40 -1.03 -7.36 -16.04
N GLY A 41 -0.14 -7.91 -15.21
CA GLY A 41 -0.48 -8.85 -14.17
C GLY A 41 0.06 -8.36 -12.84
N ASN A 42 -0.39 -8.99 -11.76
CA ASN A 42 -0.07 -8.61 -10.39
C ASN A 42 1.44 -8.58 -10.17
N ASP A 43 1.99 -7.43 -9.83
CA ASP A 43 3.42 -7.20 -9.70
C ASP A 43 3.83 -6.89 -8.26
N GLN A 44 5.01 -7.38 -7.88
CA GLN A 44 5.69 -6.97 -6.66
C GLN A 44 6.77 -5.94 -7.01
N ILE A 45 6.55 -4.70 -6.59
CA ILE A 45 7.34 -3.54 -7.02
C ILE A 45 8.12 -2.95 -5.85
N TRP A 46 9.45 -2.89 -6.01
CA TRP A 46 10.38 -2.35 -5.02
C TRP A 46 11.66 -1.80 -5.66
N THR A 47 12.25 -0.79 -5.04
CA THR A 47 13.60 -0.31 -5.38
C THR A 47 14.46 -0.04 -4.13
N PRO A 48 15.78 -0.30 -4.15
CA PRO A 48 16.69 -0.07 -3.03
C PRO A 48 17.05 1.40 -2.74
N GLY A 49 16.25 2.39 -3.17
CA GLY A 49 16.60 3.81 -3.04
C GLY A 49 15.40 4.75 -2.96
N SER A 50 15.62 5.96 -2.43
CA SER A 50 14.60 7.01 -2.36
C SER A 50 14.45 7.74 -3.70
N GLY A 51 13.25 8.27 -3.97
CA GLY A 51 13.00 9.08 -5.16
C GLY A 51 12.69 8.29 -6.43
N ALA A 52 12.43 6.98 -6.33
CA ALA A 52 12.03 6.19 -7.48
C ALA A 52 10.57 6.43 -7.87
N THR A 53 10.25 6.29 -9.16
CA THR A 53 8.86 6.19 -9.63
C THR A 53 8.51 4.71 -9.79
N LEU A 54 7.50 4.27 -9.06
CA LEU A 54 6.97 2.92 -9.10
C LEU A 54 5.63 2.97 -9.84
N THR A 55 5.56 2.43 -11.05
CA THR A 55 4.33 2.34 -11.85
C THR A 55 3.89 0.89 -11.94
N GLY A 56 2.66 0.60 -11.55
CA GLY A 56 2.10 -0.75 -11.49
C GLY A 56 1.68 -1.23 -12.86
N GLY A 57 0.61 -0.64 -13.37
CA GLY A 57 0.11 -0.93 -14.70
C GLY A 57 -1.31 -1.44 -14.60
N ALA A 58 -1.53 -2.69 -14.98
CA ALA A 58 -2.80 -3.37 -14.73
C ALA A 58 -2.53 -4.65 -13.95
N GLY A 59 -3.56 -5.17 -13.29
CA GLY A 59 -3.40 -6.22 -12.29
C GLY A 59 -3.42 -5.64 -10.88
N ASP A 60 -3.42 -6.53 -9.90
CA ASP A 60 -3.41 -6.18 -8.49
C ASP A 60 -1.95 -6.09 -8.01
N ASP A 61 -1.43 -4.88 -7.92
CA ASP A 61 -0.01 -4.62 -7.69
C ASP A 61 0.30 -4.35 -6.22
N THR A 62 1.49 -4.79 -5.80
CA THR A 62 2.00 -4.60 -4.44
C THR A 62 3.29 -3.79 -4.44
N TYR A 63 3.22 -2.60 -3.86
CA TYR A 63 4.32 -1.67 -3.69
C TYR A 63 4.96 -1.77 -2.32
N TYR A 64 6.28 -1.80 -2.29
CA TYR A 64 7.07 -1.68 -1.07
C TYR A 64 7.83 -0.36 -1.11
N VAL A 65 7.35 0.66 -0.40
CA VAL A 65 7.94 2.00 -0.39
C VAL A 65 8.78 2.21 0.87
N THR A 66 9.98 2.77 0.71
CA THR A 66 10.96 2.94 1.80
C THR A 66 11.23 4.40 2.15
N GLY A 67 10.63 5.34 1.42
CA GLY A 67 10.66 6.77 1.65
C GLY A 67 11.09 7.55 0.40
N GLY A 68 10.26 8.50 -0.02
CA GLY A 68 10.55 9.41 -1.13
C GLY A 68 10.22 8.86 -2.52
N GLU A 69 9.81 7.60 -2.65
CA GLU A 69 9.27 7.05 -3.89
C GLU A 69 7.89 7.67 -4.23
N THR A 70 7.60 7.76 -5.52
CA THR A 70 6.27 8.11 -6.04
C THR A 70 5.62 6.86 -6.61
N VAL A 71 4.46 6.50 -6.06
CA VAL A 71 3.62 5.41 -6.59
C VAL A 71 2.66 6.00 -7.60
N VAL A 72 2.56 5.36 -8.77
CA VAL A 72 1.71 5.78 -9.89
C VAL A 72 0.82 4.62 -10.29
N GLU A 73 -0.47 4.76 -10.02
CA GLU A 73 -1.49 3.79 -10.41
C GLU A 73 -2.49 4.32 -11.42
N ALA A 74 -2.97 3.41 -12.27
CA ALA A 74 -4.00 3.69 -13.25
C ALA A 74 -5.40 3.57 -12.62
N ALA A 75 -6.33 4.42 -13.06
CA ALA A 75 -7.73 4.23 -12.67
C ALA A 75 -8.25 2.90 -13.24
N ASN A 76 -8.80 2.05 -12.38
CA ASN A 76 -9.20 0.66 -12.69
C ASN A 76 -8.01 -0.24 -13.11
N GLY A 77 -6.80 0.01 -12.57
CA GLY A 77 -5.61 -0.84 -12.76
C GLY A 77 -5.78 -2.22 -12.14
N GLY A 78 -6.44 -2.28 -10.99
CA GLY A 78 -6.73 -3.50 -10.25
C GLY A 78 -7.07 -3.09 -8.83
N ILE A 79 -6.75 -3.95 -7.87
CA ILE A 79 -6.79 -3.66 -6.45
C ILE A 79 -5.37 -3.63 -5.92
N ASP A 80 -4.89 -2.43 -5.61
CA ASP A 80 -3.47 -2.20 -5.37
C ASP A 80 -3.16 -1.99 -3.90
N THR A 81 -1.97 -2.43 -3.48
CA THR A 81 -1.54 -2.38 -2.07
C THR A 81 -0.20 -1.67 -1.92
N VAL A 82 -0.15 -0.67 -1.03
CA VAL A 82 1.10 -0.03 -0.62
C VAL A 82 1.49 -0.46 0.79
N TYR A 83 2.65 -1.10 0.89
CA TYR A 83 3.37 -1.33 2.13
C TYR A 83 4.42 -0.24 2.31
N THR A 84 4.25 0.58 3.34
CA THR A 84 5.25 1.60 3.66
C THR A 84 6.19 1.12 4.77
N TYR A 85 7.48 1.37 4.59
CA TYR A 85 8.52 1.31 5.64
C TYR A 85 8.94 2.71 6.11
N ALA A 86 8.31 3.75 5.57
CA ALA A 86 8.55 5.15 5.89
C ALA A 86 7.28 5.85 6.39
N ARG A 87 7.37 7.17 6.56
CA ARG A 87 6.21 8.02 6.84
C ARG A 87 5.52 8.35 5.52
N PHE A 88 4.29 7.88 5.37
CA PHE A 88 3.43 8.18 4.22
C PHE A 88 2.18 8.84 4.76
N ASN A 89 2.02 10.13 4.51
CA ASN A 89 0.95 10.92 5.13
C ASN A 89 -0.35 10.89 4.31
N ILE A 90 -0.30 10.58 3.03
CA ILE A 90 -1.45 10.60 2.12
C ILE A 90 -1.29 9.43 1.16
N MET A 91 -2.29 8.56 1.03
CA MET A 91 -2.26 7.45 0.07
C MET A 91 -2.14 7.94 -1.37
N PRO A 92 -1.43 7.20 -2.25
CA PRO A 92 -1.42 7.51 -3.68
C PRO A 92 -2.84 7.45 -4.27
N GLU A 93 -3.08 8.21 -5.33
CA GLU A 93 -4.32 8.09 -6.10
C GLU A 93 -4.44 6.68 -6.70
N ASN A 94 -5.68 6.21 -6.86
CA ASN A 94 -6.02 4.91 -7.44
C ASN A 94 -5.49 3.68 -6.69
N VAL A 95 -4.96 3.82 -5.47
CA VAL A 95 -4.57 2.69 -4.61
C VAL A 95 -5.65 2.43 -3.57
N GLU A 96 -6.13 1.19 -3.45
CA GLU A 96 -7.20 0.83 -2.52
C GLU A 96 -6.68 0.49 -1.12
N ASN A 97 -5.48 -0.10 -1.01
CA ASN A 97 -5.01 -0.71 0.24
C ASN A 97 -3.69 -0.09 0.72
N MET A 98 -3.56 0.15 2.03
CA MET A 98 -2.30 0.56 2.64
C MET A 98 -2.06 -0.10 4.00
N ALA A 99 -0.82 -0.54 4.23
CA ALA A 99 -0.32 -0.95 5.54
C ALA A 99 0.80 -0.01 6.02
N LEU A 100 0.63 0.57 7.20
CA LEU A 100 1.52 1.57 7.76
C LEU A 100 2.80 0.96 8.36
N SER A 101 3.91 1.68 8.18
CA SER A 101 5.17 1.38 8.86
C SER A 101 5.01 1.62 10.36
N PRO A 102 5.83 0.97 11.22
CA PRO A 102 5.88 1.27 12.65
C PRO A 102 6.23 2.73 13.00
N TRP A 103 6.72 3.51 12.03
CA TRP A 103 7.15 4.90 12.20
C TRP A 103 6.11 5.92 11.74
N SER A 104 5.03 5.47 11.11
CA SER A 104 3.94 6.33 10.67
C SER A 104 2.98 6.60 11.81
N ALA A 105 2.70 7.87 12.06
CA ALA A 105 1.75 8.32 13.09
C ALA A 105 0.49 8.98 12.48
N TYR A 106 0.48 9.16 11.15
CA TYR A 106 -0.62 9.79 10.45
C TYR A 106 -0.72 9.23 9.04
N VAL A 107 -1.95 9.01 8.57
CA VAL A 107 -2.24 8.78 7.15
C VAL A 107 -3.61 9.34 6.81
N LYS A 108 -3.74 9.83 5.57
CA LYS A 108 -5.01 10.13 4.93
C LYS A 108 -5.21 9.23 3.71
N GLY A 109 -6.35 8.57 3.59
CA GLY A 109 -6.75 7.87 2.37
C GLY A 109 -7.03 8.81 1.21
N ASN A 110 -7.38 8.23 0.06
CA ASN A 110 -7.75 8.96 -1.15
C ASN A 110 -9.28 9.09 -1.26
N ALA A 111 -9.82 9.16 -2.48
CA ALA A 111 -11.27 9.32 -2.71
C ALA A 111 -12.01 7.99 -2.97
N LEU A 112 -11.29 6.86 -2.95
CA LEU A 112 -11.83 5.51 -3.13
C LEU A 112 -12.25 4.90 -1.79
N ASN A 113 -12.81 3.69 -1.83
CA ASN A 113 -12.99 2.90 -0.61
C ASN A 113 -11.64 2.34 -0.18
N ASN A 114 -11.05 2.85 0.90
CA ASN A 114 -9.73 2.44 1.34
C ASN A 114 -9.75 1.35 2.43
N LEU A 115 -8.85 0.37 2.33
CA LEU A 115 -8.47 -0.49 3.45
C LEU A 115 -7.13 -0.01 4.03
N ILE A 116 -7.17 0.55 5.24
CA ILE A 116 -5.96 1.07 5.89
C ILE A 116 -5.70 0.31 7.18
N ALA A 117 -4.56 -0.38 7.21
CA ALA A 117 -4.03 -1.04 8.40
C ALA A 117 -2.92 -0.18 9.03
N GLY A 118 -3.16 0.26 10.26
CA GLY A 118 -2.19 0.93 11.13
C GLY A 118 -1.15 -0.03 11.70
N ASN A 119 -0.45 0.43 12.73
CA ASN A 119 0.66 -0.27 13.39
C ASN A 119 0.40 -0.37 14.92
N ASP A 120 1.42 -0.70 15.72
CA ASP A 120 1.25 -0.86 17.17
C ASP A 120 1.40 0.44 17.99
N GLY A 121 1.67 1.58 17.33
CA GLY A 121 1.79 2.91 17.95
C GLY A 121 0.46 3.68 17.97
N ASN A 122 0.46 4.89 18.54
CA ASN A 122 -0.72 5.76 18.45
C ASN A 122 -0.76 6.44 17.08
N GLN A 123 -1.83 6.27 16.30
CA GLN A 123 -1.95 6.96 15.00
C GLN A 123 -3.26 7.75 14.83
N VAL A 124 -3.21 8.66 13.87
CA VAL A 124 -4.38 9.32 13.29
C VAL A 124 -4.57 8.78 11.88
N ILE A 125 -5.66 8.05 11.64
CA ILE A 125 -5.97 7.39 10.38
C ILE A 125 -7.24 8.00 9.81
N ASN A 126 -7.10 8.91 8.85
CA ASN A 126 -8.24 9.50 8.16
C ASN A 126 -8.53 8.70 6.88
N GLY A 127 -9.69 8.06 6.77
CA GLY A 127 -10.05 7.29 5.57
C GLY A 127 -10.20 8.11 4.30
N GLY A 128 -10.49 9.42 4.42
CA GLY A 128 -10.72 10.28 3.27
C GLY A 128 -12.20 10.31 2.87
N ILE A 129 -12.46 10.19 1.57
CA ILE A 129 -13.82 10.06 1.03
C ILE A 129 -14.00 8.60 0.65
N GLY A 130 -15.16 8.03 0.92
CA GLY A 130 -15.46 6.65 0.53
C GLY A 130 -16.06 5.87 1.69
N ASN A 131 -16.25 4.57 1.46
CA ASN A 131 -16.61 3.62 2.50
C ASN A 131 -15.35 2.87 2.93
N ASP A 132 -14.64 3.45 3.88
CA ASP A 132 -13.33 2.97 4.31
C ASP A 132 -13.41 1.93 5.42
N VAL A 133 -12.41 1.06 5.48
CA VAL A 133 -12.15 0.20 6.64
C VAL A 133 -10.78 0.50 7.19
N LEU A 134 -10.79 0.98 8.43
CA LEU A 134 -9.62 1.46 9.12
C LEU A 134 -9.39 0.58 10.35
N THR A 135 -8.19 0.05 10.49
CA THR A 135 -7.77 -0.66 11.70
C THR A 135 -6.54 0.02 12.26
N GLY A 136 -6.62 0.59 13.47
CA GLY A 136 -5.48 1.28 14.11
C GLY A 136 -4.35 0.34 14.49
N GLY A 137 -4.70 -0.85 14.98
CA GLY A 137 -3.73 -1.79 15.54
C GLY A 137 -3.78 -1.73 17.06
N ALA A 138 -2.61 -1.79 17.70
CA ALA A 138 -2.49 -1.46 19.13
C ALA A 138 -2.27 0.04 19.31
N GLY A 139 -2.50 0.55 20.52
CA GLY A 139 -2.30 1.97 20.84
C GLY A 139 -3.61 2.73 21.04
N SER A 140 -3.49 4.05 21.13
CA SER A 140 -4.61 5.00 21.25
C SER A 140 -4.79 5.72 19.92
N ASP A 141 -5.70 5.23 19.10
CA ASP A 141 -5.86 5.67 17.72
C ASP A 141 -7.06 6.61 17.53
N THR A 142 -6.97 7.46 16.51
CA THR A 142 -8.03 8.37 16.08
C THR A 142 -8.37 8.11 14.62
N PHE A 143 -9.67 8.02 14.30
CA PHE A 143 -10.20 7.77 12.96
C PHE A 143 -11.04 8.96 12.48
#